data_AF-A0A1Q6HXY6-F1
#
_entry.id   AF-A0A1Q6HXY6-F1
#
_cell.length_a   1.000
_cell.length_b   1.000
_cell.length_c   1.000
_cell.angle_alpha   90.00
_cell.angle_beta   90.00
_cell.angle_gamma   90.00
#
_symmetry.space_group_name_H-M   'P 1'
#
loop_
_entity.id
_entity.type
_entity.pdbx_description
1 polymer ?
#
loop_
_entity_poly.entity_id
_entity_poly.type
_entity_poly.pdbx_seq_one_letter_code
_entity_poly.pdbx_strand_id
1 'polypeptide(L)'
;MEFLANTLEEVIDGFSNEYIRHNGVEKFKKVYDKVCNSNKLAELYGKSLQLELAPTAHDFLTTLNTTPYFIFSSQYTCALGALFAIKLWDEKVNRLYHFNSSLELRNKAITILEILKL
;
A
#
# COMPACT_ATOMS: atom_id res chain seq x y z
N MET A 1 -12.50 0.94 13.34
CA MET A 1 -11.38 1.50 14.12
C MET A 1 -11.24 2.95 13.69
N GLU A 2 -11.44 3.94 14.56
CA GLU A 2 -11.34 5.36 14.16
C GLU A 2 -9.86 5.76 14.14
N PHE A 3 -9.25 5.75 12.95
CA PHE A 3 -7.86 6.18 12.78
C PHE A 3 -7.80 7.72 12.75
N LEU A 4 -7.32 8.32 13.83
CA LEU A 4 -6.92 9.75 13.87
C LEU A 4 -5.60 10.01 13.14
N ALA A 5 -5.41 9.37 11.99
CA ALA A 5 -4.24 9.58 11.14
C ALA A 5 -4.52 10.74 10.19
N ASN A 6 -3.61 11.70 10.12
CA ASN A 6 -3.61 12.88 9.27
C ASN A 6 -2.73 12.68 8.02
N THR A 7 -1.79 11.73 8.05
CA THR A 7 -0.86 11.45 6.94
C THR A 7 -0.87 9.99 6.51
N LEU A 8 -0.29 9.68 5.35
CA LEU A 8 -0.09 8.31 4.90
C LEU A 8 0.78 7.54 5.90
N GLU A 9 1.86 8.15 6.37
CA GLU A 9 2.80 7.56 7.32
C GLU A 9 2.11 7.17 8.62
N GLU A 10 1.24 8.02 9.17
CA GLU A 10 0.50 7.71 10.40
C GLU A 10 -0.47 6.53 10.21
N VAL A 11 -1.13 6.42 9.04
CA VAL A 11 -1.96 5.25 8.71
C VAL A 11 -1.10 3.99 8.65
N ILE A 12 0.05 4.06 7.98
CA ILE A 12 0.97 2.92 7.83
C ILE A 12 1.52 2.49 9.18
N ASP A 13 2.01 3.42 10.01
CA ASP A 13 2.63 3.11 11.30
C ASP A 13 1.60 2.52 12.26
N GLY A 14 0.41 3.10 12.35
CA GLY A 14 -0.68 2.56 13.17
C GLY A 14 -1.08 1.15 12.75
N PHE A 15 -1.28 0.93 11.44
CA PHE A 15 -1.62 -0.40 10.93
C PHE A 15 -0.47 -1.40 11.07
N SER A 16 0.78 -0.96 10.90
CA SER A 16 1.99 -1.77 11.06
C SER A 16 2.15 -2.27 12.49
N ASN A 17 1.93 -1.40 13.48
CA ASN A 17 1.99 -1.76 14.90
C ASN A 17 0.95 -2.83 15.25
N GLU A 18 -0.29 -2.65 14.79
CA GLU A 18 -1.35 -3.65 14.99
C GLU A 18 -1.02 -4.95 14.25
N TYR A 19 -0.48 -4.87 13.03
CA TYR A 19 -0.08 -6.05 12.27
C TYR A 19 1.00 -6.86 12.99
N ILE A 20 2.04 -6.18 13.46
CA ILE A 20 3.14 -6.81 14.20
C ILE A 20 2.62 -7.47 15.48
N ARG A 21 1.68 -6.83 16.19
CA ARG A 21 1.08 -7.37 17.41
C ARG A 21 0.36 -8.71 17.18
N HIS A 22 -0.32 -8.86 16.04
CA HIS A 22 -1.08 -10.08 15.72
C HIS A 22 -0.28 -11.15 14.98
N ASN A 23 0.68 -10.75 14.15
CA ASN A 23 1.33 -11.63 13.18
C ASN A 23 2.84 -11.78 13.37
N GLY A 24 3.44 -10.95 14.21
CA GLY A 24 4.87 -10.94 14.48
C GLY A 24 5.69 -10.19 13.43
N VAL A 25 6.86 -9.72 13.88
CA VAL A 25 7.81 -8.90 13.10
C VAL A 25 8.33 -9.63 11.85
N GLU A 26 8.54 -10.94 11.93
CA GLU A 26 9.09 -11.70 10.79
C GLU A 26 8.12 -11.77 9.62
N LYS A 27 6.81 -11.91 9.89
CA LYS A 27 5.81 -11.86 8.83
C LYS A 27 5.67 -10.45 8.26
N PHE A 28 5.74 -9.43 9.11
CA PHE A 28 5.76 -8.03 8.68
C PHE A 28 6.91 -7.74 7.69
N LYS A 29 8.15 -8.11 8.03
CA LYS A 29 9.32 -7.97 7.14
C LYS A 29 9.11 -8.70 5.82
N LYS A 30 8.60 -9.93 5.87
CA LYS A 30 8.30 -10.72 4.67
C LYS A 30 7.29 -10.02 3.75
N VAL A 31 6.26 -9.36 4.30
CA VAL A 31 5.31 -8.57 3.50
C VAL A 31 6.04 -7.43 2.80
N TYR A 32 6.83 -6.66 3.55
CA TYR A 32 7.61 -5.55 3.00
C TYR A 32 8.56 -6.03 1.88
N ASP A 33 9.32 -7.10 2.10
CA ASP A 33 10.22 -7.68 1.11
C ASP A 33 9.49 -8.12 -0.17
N LYS A 34 8.29 -8.69 -0.02
CA LYS A 34 7.47 -9.11 -1.17
C LYS A 34 6.94 -7.93 -1.97
N VAL A 35 6.64 -6.80 -1.32
CA VAL A 35 6.24 -5.56 -1.99
C VAL A 35 7.44 -4.94 -2.71
N CYS A 36 8.58 -4.76 -2.02
CA CYS A 36 9.77 -4.14 -2.61
C CYS A 36 10.29 -4.87 -3.85
N ASN A 37 10.19 -6.20 -3.87
CA ASN A 37 10.69 -7.04 -4.96
C ASN A 37 9.60 -7.42 -5.99
N SER A 38 8.42 -6.80 -5.97
CA SER A 38 7.34 -7.13 -6.91
C SER A 38 7.51 -6.44 -8.26
N ASN A 39 7.79 -7.23 -9.30
CA ASN A 39 7.80 -6.75 -10.69
C ASN A 39 6.42 -6.19 -11.11
N LYS A 40 5.32 -6.75 -10.58
CA LYS A 40 3.97 -6.26 -10.88
C LYS A 40 3.69 -4.87 -10.33
N LEU A 41 4.19 -4.58 -9.12
CA LEU A 41 4.11 -3.22 -8.58
C LEU A 41 5.03 -2.27 -9.33
N ALA A 42 6.23 -2.70 -9.72
CA ALA A 42 7.12 -1.90 -10.56
C ALA A 42 6.48 -1.56 -11.93
N GLU A 43 5.79 -2.52 -12.57
CA GLU A 43 5.01 -2.30 -13.80
C GLU A 43 3.91 -1.24 -13.58
N LEU A 44 3.19 -1.30 -12.45
CA LEU A 44 2.17 -0.31 -12.10
C LEU A 44 2.77 1.09 -11.95
N TYR A 45 3.92 1.22 -11.29
CA TYR A 45 4.59 2.51 -11.10
C TYR A 45 5.06 3.08 -12.43
N GLY A 46 5.61 2.24 -13.31
CA GLY A 46 5.99 2.63 -14.67
C GLY A 46 4.79 3.10 -15.50
N LYS A 47 3.65 2.40 -15.42
CA LYS A 47 2.40 2.81 -16.08
C LYS A 47 1.88 4.14 -15.56
N SER A 48 1.91 4.33 -14.23
CA SER A 48 1.51 5.60 -13.61
C SER A 48 2.33 6.76 -14.16
N LEU A 49 3.65 6.59 -14.29
CA LEU A 49 4.53 7.59 -14.87
C LEU A 49 4.24 7.82 -16.36
N GLN A 50 4.11 6.76 -17.15
CA GLN A 50 3.86 6.86 -18.60
C GLN A 50 2.52 7.53 -18.95
N LEU A 51 1.50 7.32 -18.13
CA LEU A 51 0.17 7.88 -18.32
C LEU A 51 -0.04 9.20 -17.58
N GLU A 52 0.97 9.67 -16.83
CA GLU A 52 0.89 10.84 -15.94
C GLU A 52 -0.33 10.79 -15.01
N LEU A 53 -0.64 9.58 -14.51
CA LEU A 53 -1.86 9.29 -13.76
C LEU A 53 -1.54 8.56 -12.46
N ALA A 54 -2.08 9.06 -11.35
CA ALA A 54 -1.95 8.41 -10.06
C ALA A 54 -2.76 7.10 -10.00
N PRO A 55 -2.19 5.98 -9.52
CA PRO A 55 -2.95 4.77 -9.30
C PRO A 55 -4.02 4.97 -8.23
N THR A 56 -5.17 4.34 -8.41
CA THR A 56 -6.25 4.30 -7.42
C THR A 56 -5.99 3.24 -6.36
N ALA A 57 -6.75 3.27 -5.26
CA ALA A 57 -6.73 2.21 -4.24
C ALA A 57 -6.99 0.81 -4.84
N HIS A 58 -7.90 0.73 -5.82
CA HIS A 58 -8.23 -0.52 -6.52
C HIS A 58 -7.08 -1.01 -7.40
N ASP A 59 -6.32 -0.11 -8.04
CA ASP A 59 -5.16 -0.49 -8.84
C ASP A 59 -4.07 -1.15 -7.99
N PHE A 60 -3.80 -0.59 -6.81
CA PHE A 60 -2.88 -1.18 -5.84
C PHE A 60 -3.34 -2.56 -5.39
N LEU A 61 -4.60 -2.70 -4.96
CA LEU A 61 -5.15 -3.98 -4.51
C LEU A 61 -5.18 -5.04 -5.61
N THR A 62 -5.62 -4.66 -6.82
CA THR A 62 -5.69 -5.57 -7.96
C THR A 62 -4.30 -6.04 -8.35
N THR A 63 -3.33 -5.13 -8.45
CA THR A 63 -1.94 -5.47 -8.77
C THR A 63 -1.33 -6.36 -7.69
N LEU A 64 -1.57 -6.06 -6.42
CA LEU A 64 -1.11 -6.88 -5.30
C LEU A 64 -1.71 -8.29 -5.38
N ASN A 65 -3.00 -8.42 -5.64
CA ASN A 65 -3.70 -9.70 -5.77
C ASN A 65 -3.26 -10.52 -7.00
N THR A 66 -2.52 -9.95 -7.95
CA THR A 66 -1.86 -10.72 -9.02
C THR A 66 -0.45 -11.21 -8.64
N THR A 67 0.09 -10.77 -7.50
CA THR A 67 1.39 -11.21 -6.99
C THR A 67 1.21 -12.52 -6.20
N PRO A 68 1.92 -13.63 -6.54
CA PRO A 68 1.64 -14.96 -5.99
C PRO A 68 1.56 -15.07 -4.47
N TYR A 69 2.39 -14.31 -3.75
CA TYR A 69 2.37 -14.29 -2.29
C TYR A 69 1.04 -13.77 -1.71
N PHE A 70 0.41 -12.81 -2.38
CA PHE A 70 -0.78 -12.12 -1.88
C PHE A 70 -2.10 -12.78 -2.30
N ILE A 71 -2.10 -13.61 -3.35
CA ILE A 71 -3.30 -14.36 -3.81
C ILE A 71 -3.96 -15.14 -2.67
N PHE A 72 -3.15 -15.79 -1.84
CA PHE A 72 -3.61 -16.63 -0.72
C PHE A 72 -3.40 -15.99 0.65
N SER A 73 -3.03 -14.70 0.67
CA SER A 73 -2.80 -13.97 1.92
C SER A 73 -4.13 -13.50 2.53
N SER A 74 -4.15 -13.31 3.85
CA SER A 74 -5.31 -12.71 4.52
C SER A 74 -5.53 -11.27 4.05
N GLN A 75 -6.76 -10.78 4.11
CA GLN A 75 -7.07 -9.37 3.85
C GLN A 75 -6.19 -8.44 4.67
N TYR A 76 -5.91 -8.80 5.92
CA TYR A 76 -5.01 -8.05 6.80
C TYR A 76 -3.56 -7.96 6.28
N THR A 77 -3.07 -9.04 5.65
CA THR A 77 -1.75 -9.07 5.00
C THR A 77 -1.76 -8.31 3.67
N CYS A 78 -2.85 -8.39 2.90
CA CYS A 78 -3.02 -7.62 1.68
C CYS A 78 -3.14 -6.12 1.96
N ALA A 79 -3.80 -5.72 3.04
CA ALA A 79 -3.89 -4.34 3.48
C ALA A 79 -2.48 -3.77 3.74
N LEU A 80 -1.67 -4.44 4.56
CA LEU A 80 -0.29 -4.01 4.82
C LEU A 80 0.54 -3.95 3.52
N GLY A 81 0.41 -4.95 2.66
CA GLY A 81 1.12 -4.98 1.37
C GLY A 81 0.74 -3.82 0.46
N ALA A 82 -0.55 -3.47 0.39
CA ALA A 82 -1.04 -2.38 -0.45
C ALA A 82 -0.67 -1.00 0.13
N LEU A 83 -0.68 -0.86 1.46
CA LEU A 83 -0.19 0.33 2.15
C LEU A 83 1.30 0.59 1.84
N PHE A 84 2.15 -0.43 1.91
CA PHE A 84 3.54 -0.31 1.47
C PHE A 84 3.68 -0.03 -0.02
N ALA A 85 2.80 -0.59 -0.85
CA ALA A 85 2.81 -0.31 -2.28
C ALA A 85 2.51 1.17 -2.58
N ILE A 86 1.59 1.82 -1.83
CA ILE A 86 1.35 3.26 -1.91
C ILE A 86 2.61 4.02 -1.50
N LYS A 87 3.22 3.68 -0.35
CA LYS A 87 4.43 4.35 0.16
C LYS A 87 5.58 4.30 -0.85
N LEU A 88 5.86 3.12 -1.41
CA LEU A 88 6.93 2.98 -2.40
C LEU A 88 6.63 3.73 -3.71
N TRP A 89 5.37 3.77 -4.13
CA TRP A 89 4.99 4.60 -5.28
C TRP A 89 5.16 6.08 -4.96
N ASP A 90 4.80 6.51 -3.75
CA ASP A 90 4.98 7.90 -3.33
C ASP A 90 6.46 8.31 -3.41
N GLU A 91 7.32 7.51 -2.78
CA GLU A 91 8.76 7.73 -2.72
C GLU A 91 9.43 7.72 -4.10
N LYS A 92 9.00 6.83 -5.02
CA LYS A 92 9.65 6.64 -6.32
C LYS A 92 9.10 7.51 -7.44
N VAL A 93 7.83 7.92 -7.34
CA VAL A 93 7.12 8.61 -8.43
C VAL A 93 6.46 9.88 -7.89
N ASN A 94 5.53 9.75 -6.96
CA ASN A 94 4.66 10.87 -6.61
C ASN A 94 5.42 12.09 -6.04
N ARG A 95 6.45 11.89 -5.23
CA ARG A 95 7.26 13.01 -4.69
C ARG A 95 8.01 13.80 -5.75
N LEU A 96 8.29 13.18 -6.90
CA LEU A 96 8.99 13.81 -8.02
C LEU A 96 8.04 14.50 -9.00
N TYR A 97 6.86 13.92 -9.22
CA TYR A 97 5.91 14.36 -10.26
C TYR A 97 4.63 15.00 -9.71
N HIS A 98 4.42 14.94 -8.39
CA HIS A 98 3.32 15.57 -7.66
C HIS A 98 1.91 15.18 -8.15
N PHE A 99 1.70 13.92 -8.53
CA PHE A 99 0.40 13.44 -9.03
C PHE A 99 -0.72 13.44 -7.96
N ASN A 100 -0.38 13.26 -6.69
CA ASN A 100 -1.28 13.29 -5.55
C ASN A 100 -0.64 14.07 -4.38
N SER A 101 -1.47 14.85 -3.70
CA SER A 101 -1.14 15.52 -2.44
C SER A 101 -1.07 14.54 -1.26
N SER A 102 -0.50 14.98 -0.13
CA SER A 102 -0.46 14.19 1.11
C SER A 102 -1.86 13.76 1.59
N LEU A 103 -2.88 14.59 1.39
CA LEU A 103 -4.25 14.27 1.77
C LEU A 103 -4.82 13.17 0.86
N GLU A 104 -4.55 13.21 -0.43
CA GLU A 104 -5.00 12.19 -1.38
C GLU A 104 -4.31 10.84 -1.13
N LEU A 105 -3.01 10.84 -0.78
CA LEU A 105 -2.29 9.63 -0.37
C LEU A 105 -2.92 8.98 0.86
N ARG A 106 -3.17 9.78 1.90
CA ARG A 106 -3.85 9.34 3.13
C ARG A 106 -5.22 8.78 2.82
N ASN A 107 -6.04 9.48 2.04
CA ASN A 107 -7.38 9.02 1.68
C ASN A 107 -7.32 7.71 0.89
N LYS A 108 -6.35 7.54 0.00
CA LYS A 108 -6.13 6.29 -0.73
C LYS A 108 -5.82 5.12 0.20
N ALA A 109 -4.99 5.34 1.22
CA ALA A 109 -4.70 4.35 2.25
C ALA A 109 -5.95 3.98 3.06
N ILE A 110 -6.76 4.97 3.46
CA ILE A 110 -8.03 4.73 4.17
C ILE A 110 -9.01 3.94 3.30
N THR A 111 -9.16 4.30 2.03
CA THR A 111 -10.03 3.58 1.09
C THR A 111 -9.63 2.11 0.95
N ILE A 112 -8.33 1.78 1.00
CA ILE A 112 -7.87 0.38 1.02
C ILE A 112 -8.42 -0.37 2.25
N LEU A 113 -8.32 0.25 3.43
CA LEU A 113 -8.79 -0.35 4.68
C LEU A 113 -10.31 -0.54 4.66
N GLU A 114 -11.04 0.46 4.16
CA GLU A 114 -12.50 0.41 4.00
C GLU A 114 -12.94 -0.70 3.03
N ILE A 115 -12.30 -0.82 1.86
CA ILE A 115 -12.56 -1.88 0.87
C ILE A 115 -12.38 -3.26 1.52
N LEU A 116 -11.33 -3.42 2.32
CA LEU A 116 -11.00 -4.67 3.00
C LEU A 116 -11.76 -4.87 4.33
N LYS A 117 -12.59 -3.91 4.74
CA LYS A 117 -13.40 -3.93 5.97
C LYS A 117 -12.56 -4.04 7.25
N LEU A 118 -11.47 -3.27 7.34
CA LEU A 118 -10.50 -3.26 8.45
C LEU A 118 -10.51 -1.94 9.23
#